data_AF-A0A1X1GLD9-F1
#
_entry.id   AF-A0A1X1GLD9-F1
#
_cell.length_a   1.000
_cell.length_b   1.000
_cell.length_c   1.000
_cell.angle_alpha   90.00
_cell.angle_beta   90.00
_cell.angle_gamma   90.00
#
_symmetry.space_group_name_H-M   'P 1'
#
loop_
_entity.id
_entity.type
_entity.pdbx_description
1 polymer ?
#
loop_
_entity_poly.entity_id
_entity_poly.type
_entity_poly.pdbx_seq_one_letter_code
_entity_poly.pdbx_strand_id
1 'polypeptide(L)'
;MTNSTIIKNVWEELKKNQKSLDEIQQAVWDIIILNQLNNSQIAALFTSLMREALLQPHNKNLLEKLDITDDKLNPEVTVTIQKILTEEWMRRNL
;
A
#
# COMPACT_ATOMS: atom_id res chain seq x y z
N MET A 1 37.60 -2.89 -1.68
CA MET A 1 36.70 -2.02 -0.89
C MET A 1 35.97 -1.06 -1.84
N THR A 2 35.11 -1.57 -2.72
CA THR A 2 34.57 -0.77 -3.85
C THR A 2 33.08 -0.96 -4.07
N ASN A 3 32.56 -2.18 -3.91
CA ASN A 3 31.12 -2.45 -4.10
C ASN A 3 30.22 -1.96 -2.96
N SER A 4 30.67 -1.99 -1.70
CA SER A 4 29.79 -1.60 -0.58
C SER A 4 29.50 -0.09 -0.53
N THR A 5 30.47 0.74 -0.89
CA THR A 5 30.30 2.20 -0.98
C THR A 5 29.36 2.57 -2.13
N ILE A 6 29.46 1.90 -3.27
CA ILE A 6 28.55 2.11 -4.41
C ILE A 6 27.12 1.69 -4.05
N ILE A 7 26.93 0.52 -3.43
CA ILE A 7 25.61 0.05 -2.98
C ILE A 7 25.00 1.04 -1.98
N LYS A 8 25.79 1.54 -1.02
CA LYS A 8 25.34 2.54 -0.06
C LYS A 8 24.91 3.84 -0.74
N ASN A 9 25.71 4.37 -1.65
CA ASN A 9 25.40 5.61 -2.37
C ASN A 9 24.15 5.47 -3.25
N VAL A 10 23.99 4.32 -3.93
CA VAL A 10 22.77 4.03 -4.71
C VAL A 10 21.55 3.97 -3.81
N TRP A 11 21.64 3.30 -2.65
CA TRP A 11 20.56 3.26 -1.67
C TRP A 11 20.20 4.63 -1.10
N GLU A 12 21.21 5.47 -0.83
CA GLU A 12 21.00 6.84 -0.33
C GLU A 12 20.31 7.71 -1.38
N GLU A 13 20.69 7.61 -2.66
CA GLU A 13 20.01 8.32 -3.75
C GLU A 13 18.59 7.80 -3.99
N LEU A 14 18.35 6.49 -3.90
CA LEU A 14 17.00 5.92 -4.01
C LEU A 14 16.09 6.38 -2.86
N LYS A 15 16.63 6.50 -1.64
CA LYS A 15 15.89 7.05 -0.49
C LYS A 15 15.51 8.51 -0.66
N LYS A 16 16.39 9.34 -1.24
CA LYS A 16 16.09 10.75 -1.53
C LYS A 16 14.92 10.92 -2.50
N ASN A 17 14.73 9.95 -3.41
CA ASN A 17 13.63 9.94 -4.37
C ASN A 17 12.36 9.26 -3.82
N GLN A 18 12.39 8.76 -2.59
CA GLN A 18 11.25 8.09 -1.98
C GLN A 18 10.26 9.17 -1.49
N LYS A 19 9.14 9.28 -2.20
CA LYS A 19 8.06 10.22 -1.86
C LYS A 19 7.50 9.92 -0.46
N SER A 20 7.17 10.97 0.27
CA SER A 20 6.41 10.89 1.52
C SER A 20 5.00 10.35 1.27
N LEU A 21 4.35 9.84 2.33
CA LEU A 21 2.98 9.37 2.23
C LEU A 21 2.02 10.47 1.76
N ASP A 22 2.23 11.70 2.21
CA ASP A 22 1.42 12.86 1.83
C ASP A 22 1.57 13.20 0.34
N GLU A 23 2.79 13.15 -0.20
CA GLU A 23 3.04 13.37 -1.63
C GLU A 23 2.40 12.26 -2.49
N ILE A 24 2.41 11.02 -2.00
CA ILE A 24 1.74 9.90 -2.66
C ILE A 24 0.22 10.10 -2.62
N GLN A 25 -0.32 10.48 -1.46
CA GLN A 25 -1.75 10.75 -1.29
C GLN A 25 -2.22 11.87 -2.21
N GLN A 26 -1.46 12.96 -2.33
CA GLN A 26 -1.77 14.05 -3.24
C GLN A 26 -1.79 13.58 -4.69
N ALA A 27 -0.79 12.81 -5.13
CA ALA A 27 -0.75 12.29 -6.50
C ALA A 27 -1.95 11.38 -6.82
N VAL A 28 -2.38 10.55 -5.86
CA VAL A 28 -3.59 9.71 -6.00
C VAL A 28 -4.85 10.58 -6.08
N TRP A 29 -4.93 11.63 -5.26
CA TRP A 29 -6.05 12.57 -5.26
C TRP A 29 -6.18 13.33 -6.59
N ASP A 30 -5.05 13.78 -7.14
CA ASP A 30 -5.02 14.44 -8.45
C ASP A 30 -5.56 13.51 -9.55
N ILE A 31 -5.18 12.24 -9.54
CA ILE A 31 -5.70 11.23 -10.49
C ILE A 31 -7.22 11.09 -10.35
N ILE A 32 -7.75 11.03 -9.13
CA ILE A 32 -9.19 10.93 -8.86
C ILE A 32 -9.94 12.13 -9.45
N ILE A 33 -9.45 13.34 -9.20
CA ILE A 33 -10.08 14.59 -9.68
C ILE A 33 -10.00 14.69 -11.20
N LEU A 34 -8.81 14.53 -11.78
CA LEU A 34 -8.58 14.74 -13.22
C LEU A 34 -9.42 13.78 -14.07
N ASN A 35 -9.67 12.56 -13.57
CA ASN A 35 -10.48 11.55 -14.27
C ASN A 35 -11.95 11.54 -13.85
N GLN A 36 -12.36 12.43 -12.94
CA GLN A 36 -13.73 12.53 -12.42
C GLN A 36 -14.28 11.17 -11.93
N LEU A 37 -13.44 10.41 -11.22
CA LEU A 37 -13.85 9.10 -10.72
C LEU A 37 -14.98 9.26 -9.71
N ASN A 38 -16.03 8.45 -9.85
CA ASN A 38 -17.12 8.42 -8.87
C ASN A 38 -16.76 7.55 -7.66
N ASN A 39 -17.55 7.65 -6.59
CA ASN A 39 -17.27 6.95 -5.33
C ASN A 39 -17.15 5.43 -5.47
N SER A 40 -17.92 4.80 -6.36
CA SER A 40 -17.84 3.34 -6.57
C SER A 40 -16.53 2.94 -7.26
N GLN A 41 -16.06 3.75 -8.22
CA GLN A 41 -14.78 3.54 -8.89
C GLN A 41 -13.61 3.76 -7.94
N ILE A 42 -13.68 4.79 -7.09
CA ILE A 42 -12.67 5.07 -6.06
C ILE A 42 -12.60 3.92 -5.06
N ALA A 43 -13.74 3.43 -4.57
CA ALA A 43 -13.78 2.31 -3.64
C ALA A 43 -13.16 1.05 -4.27
N ALA A 44 -13.54 0.71 -5.50
CA ALA A 44 -12.97 -0.43 -6.22
C ALA A 44 -11.45 -0.30 -6.44
N LEU A 45 -10.97 0.90 -6.77
CA LEU A 45 -9.54 1.19 -6.93
C LEU A 45 -8.78 0.92 -5.64
N PHE A 46 -9.23 1.47 -4.50
CA PHE A 46 -8.55 1.28 -3.22
C PHE A 46 -8.59 -0.16 -2.74
N THR A 47 -9.73 -0.84 -2.88
CA THR A 47 -9.82 -2.26 -2.55
C THR A 47 -8.89 -3.10 -3.43
N SER A 48 -8.81 -2.82 -4.73
CA SER A 48 -7.90 -3.51 -5.64
C SER A 48 -6.43 -3.29 -5.26
N LEU A 49 -6.02 -2.05 -5.05
CA LEU A 49 -4.65 -1.71 -4.62
C LEU A 49 -4.28 -2.37 -3.29
N MET A 50 -5.22 -2.40 -2.34
CA MET A 50 -5.00 -3.07 -1.06
C MET A 50 -4.83 -4.58 -1.23
N ARG A 51 -5.65 -5.21 -2.06
CA ARG A 51 -5.54 -6.64 -2.38
C ARG A 51 -4.17 -6.97 -2.97
N GLU A 52 -3.74 -6.20 -3.97
CA GLU A 52 -2.43 -6.36 -4.60
C GLU A 52 -1.27 -6.14 -3.62
N ALA A 53 -1.41 -5.18 -2.69
CA ALA A 53 -0.44 -4.95 -1.64
C ALA A 53 -0.34 -6.14 -0.67
N LEU A 54 -1.48 -6.70 -0.24
CA LEU A 54 -1.53 -7.88 0.64
C LEU A 54 -0.89 -9.12 0.00
N LEU A 55 -1.05 -9.28 -1.32
CA LEU A 55 -0.45 -10.39 -2.08
C LEU A 55 1.06 -10.25 -2.30
N GLN A 56 1.67 -9.10 -1.97
CA GLN A 56 3.10 -8.92 -2.14
C GLN A 56 3.90 -9.90 -1.24
N PRO A 57 5.07 -10.39 -1.69
CA PRO A 57 5.84 -11.42 -0.96
C PRO A 57 6.17 -11.08 0.50
N HIS A 58 6.37 -9.80 0.81
CA HIS A 58 6.69 -9.35 2.16
C HIS A 58 5.51 -9.43 3.14
N ASN A 59 4.27 -9.57 2.64
CA ASN A 59 3.05 -9.73 3.43
C ASN A 59 2.56 -11.18 3.53
N LYS A 60 3.26 -12.13 2.89
CA LYS A 60 2.90 -13.56 2.91
C LYS A 60 2.75 -14.11 4.33
N ASN A 61 3.67 -13.76 5.23
CA ASN A 61 3.63 -14.18 6.63
C ASN A 61 2.39 -13.66 7.38
N LEU A 62 1.85 -12.50 7.00
CA LEU A 62 0.62 -11.97 7.61
C LEU A 62 -0.58 -12.82 7.15
N LEU A 63 -0.69 -13.07 5.85
CA LEU A 63 -1.79 -13.85 5.28
C LEU A 63 -1.78 -15.29 5.80
N GLU A 64 -0.62 -15.93 5.89
CA GLU A 64 -0.47 -17.28 6.47
C GLU A 64 -0.92 -17.35 7.93
N LYS A 65 -0.56 -16.36 8.75
CA LYS A 65 -0.99 -16.29 10.16
C LYS A 65 -2.50 -16.10 10.32
N LEU A 66 -3.15 -15.50 9.32
CA LEU A 66 -4.59 -15.26 9.31
C LEU A 66 -5.38 -16.41 8.66
N ASP A 67 -4.71 -17.49 8.22
CA ASP A 67 -5.29 -18.58 7.42
C ASP A 67 -6.00 -18.08 6.13
N ILE A 68 -5.48 -16.99 5.56
CA ILE A 68 -6.00 -16.39 4.34
C ILE A 68 -5.11 -16.83 3.18
N THR A 69 -5.70 -17.59 2.26
CA THR A 69 -5.09 -17.97 0.99
C THR A 69 -5.52 -16.98 -0.11
N ASP A 70 -4.77 -16.94 -1.22
CA ASP A 70 -5.01 -15.99 -2.32
C ASP A 70 -6.45 -16.04 -2.87
N ASP A 71 -7.06 -17.22 -2.88
CA ASP A 71 -8.45 -17.48 -3.29
C ASP A 71 -9.49 -17.00 -2.27
N LYS A 72 -9.12 -16.92 -0.98
CA LYS A 72 -9.96 -16.35 0.09
C LYS A 72 -9.89 -14.82 0.15
N LEU A 73 -8.88 -14.20 -0.48
CA LEU A 73 -8.68 -12.75 -0.50
C LEU A 73 -9.65 -12.04 -1.46
N ASN A 74 -10.94 -12.11 -1.13
CA ASN A 74 -12.03 -11.48 -1.88
C ASN A 74 -12.23 -10.01 -1.43
N PRO A 75 -13.13 -9.23 -2.08
CA PRO A 75 -13.36 -7.83 -1.71
C PRO A 75 -13.79 -7.62 -0.25
N GLU A 76 -14.64 -8.49 0.29
CA GLU A 76 -15.13 -8.40 1.68
C GLU A 76 -13.98 -8.56 2.69
N VAL A 77 -13.17 -9.60 2.52
CA VAL A 77 -12.01 -9.87 3.36
C VAL A 77 -10.99 -8.73 3.24
N THR A 78 -10.74 -8.27 2.01
CA THR A 78 -9.80 -7.16 1.75
C THR A 78 -10.22 -5.88 2.45
N VAL A 79 -11.49 -5.48 2.33
CA VAL A 79 -12.02 -4.27 2.99
C VAL A 79 -11.99 -4.42 4.51
N THR A 80 -12.23 -5.62 5.04
CA THR A 80 -12.15 -5.88 6.48
C THR A 80 -10.73 -5.68 7.01
N ILE A 81 -9.71 -6.26 6.33
CA ILE A 81 -8.31 -6.07 6.68
C ILE A 81 -7.93 -4.59 6.56
N GLN A 82 -8.33 -3.94 5.46
CA GLN A 82 -8.08 -2.51 5.22
C GLN A 82 -8.60 -1.66 6.37
N LYS A 83 -9.87 -1.87 6.77
CA LYS A 83 -10.51 -1.15 7.87
C LYS A 83 -9.69 -1.28 9.17
N ILE A 84 -9.33 -2.50 9.56
CA ILE A 84 -8.59 -2.77 10.81
C ILE A 84 -7.23 -2.04 10.79
N LEU A 85 -6.50 -2.14 9.69
CA LEU A 85 -5.19 -1.50 9.55
C LEU A 85 -5.28 0.02 9.55
N THR A 86 -6.29 0.59 8.87
CA THR A 86 -6.54 2.03 8.88
C THR A 86 -6.90 2.53 10.28
N GLU A 87 -7.77 1.83 11.01
CA GLU A 87 -8.12 2.17 12.39
C GLU A 87 -6.92 2.11 13.35
N GLU A 88 -6.09 1.07 13.25
CA GLU A 88 -4.83 0.95 14.01
C GLU A 88 -3.86 2.10 13.70
N TRP A 89 -3.70 2.44 12.42
CA TRP A 89 -2.82 3.53 12.01
C TRP A 89 -3.33 4.87 12.55
N MET A 90 -4.63 5.17 12.40
CA MET A 90 -5.23 6.39 12.92
C MET A 90 -5.05 6.52 14.43
N ARG A 91 -5.25 5.44 15.20
CA ARG A 91 -5.07 5.45 16.66
C ARG A 91 -3.64 5.81 17.10
N ARG A 92 -2.64 5.54 16.26
CA ARG A 92 -1.22 5.78 16.57
C ARG A 92 -0.71 7.14 16.09
N ASN A 93 -1.41 7.77 15.15
CA ASN A 93 -0.92 8.95 14.43
C ASN A 93 -1.86 10.16 14.49
N LEU A 94 -3.05 10.02 15.10
CA LEU A 94 -3.98 11.09 15.44
C LEU A 94 -4.09 11.21 16.96
#